data_AF-A0A847TEM7-F1
#
_entry.id   AF-A0A847TEM7-F1
#
_cell.length_a   1.000
_cell.length_b   1.000
_cell.length_c   1.000
_cell.angle_alpha   90.00
_cell.angle_beta   90.00
_cell.angle_gamma   90.00
#
_symmetry.space_group_name_H-M   'P 1'
#
loop_
_entity.id
_entity.type
_entity.pdbx_description
1 polymer ?
#
loop_
_entity_poly.entity_id
_entity_poly.type
_entity_poly.pdbx_seq_one_letter_code
_entity_poly.pdbx_strand_id
1 'polypeptide(L)' 'MKAALTTLNPWKANTLEWTTPIHPGHGNWPGEVPVVYRWAYDYGKNGEEFIPQTTPPMQGEKDIT' A
#
# COMPACT_ATOMS: atom_id res chain seq x y z
N MET A 1 12.39 -26.06 7.33
CA MET A 1 11.54 -25.01 7.93
C MET A 1 10.85 -24.26 6.80
N LYS A 2 9.55 -23.97 6.90
CA LYS A 2 8.85 -23.10 5.95
C LYS A 2 9.05 -21.67 6.42
N ALA A 3 9.64 -20.79 5.61
CA ALA A 3 9.73 -19.38 5.95
C ALA A 3 8.32 -18.77 5.92
N ALA A 4 7.91 -18.14 7.02
CA ALA A 4 6.66 -17.37 7.11
C ALA A 4 6.99 -15.89 7.07
N LEU A 5 6.13 -15.09 6.44
CA LEU A 5 6.22 -13.64 6.49
C LEU A 5 5.84 -13.17 7.90
N THR A 6 6.74 -12.47 8.60
CA THR A 6 6.51 -11.97 9.97
C THR A 6 6.48 -10.44 10.06
N THR A 7 6.90 -9.77 8.99
CA THR A 7 6.91 -8.31 8.89
C THR A 7 5.89 -7.91 7.83
N LEU A 8 5.06 -6.91 8.14
CA LEU A 8 4.14 -6.35 7.16
C LEU A 8 4.93 -5.55 6.12
N ASN A 9 4.67 -5.82 4.84
CA ASN A 9 5.26 -5.11 3.69
C ASN A 9 6.79 -4.85 3.79
N PRO A 10 7.63 -5.90 3.92
CA PRO A 10 9.08 -5.72 4.04
C PRO A 10 9.71 -5.19 2.74
N TRP A 11 8.99 -5.25 1.63
CA TRP A 11 9.47 -4.86 0.31
C TRP A 11 9.10 -3.43 -0.08
N LYS A 12 8.37 -2.70 0.78
CA LYS A 12 7.87 -1.36 0.47
C LYS A 12 7.12 -1.34 -0.88
N ALA A 13 6.17 -2.24 -1.05
CA ALA A 13 5.33 -2.34 -2.25
C ALA A 13 4.05 -1.54 -2.06
N ASN A 14 3.67 -0.73 -3.06
CA ASN A 14 2.59 0.26 -2.98
C ASN A 14 1.17 -0.37 -2.88
N THR A 15 1.01 -1.60 -3.35
CA THR A 15 -0.30 -2.19 -3.66
C THR A 15 -1.11 -2.61 -2.42
N LEU A 16 -2.43 -2.62 -2.56
CA LEU A 16 -3.37 -2.84 -1.45
C LEU A 16 -3.15 -4.13 -0.67
N GLU A 17 -2.73 -5.23 -1.29
CA GLU A 17 -2.51 -6.51 -0.61
C GLU A 17 -1.50 -6.38 0.53
N TRP A 18 -0.56 -5.43 0.43
CA TRP A 18 0.43 -5.16 1.47
C TRP A 18 -0.10 -4.35 2.66
N THR A 19 -1.39 -3.99 2.63
CA THR A 19 -2.11 -3.40 3.77
C THR A 19 -2.98 -4.42 4.50
N THR A 20 -3.05 -5.67 4.02
CA THR A 20 -3.75 -6.74 4.73
C THR A 20 -2.94 -7.18 5.97
N PRO A 21 -3.58 -7.63 7.05
CA PRO A 21 -2.88 -8.27 8.16
C PRO A 21 -2.04 -9.45 7.66
N ILE A 22 -0.94 -9.78 8.35
CA ILE A 22 -0.07 -10.93 8.01
C ILE A 22 -0.87 -12.25 7.93
N HIS A 23 -1.91 -12.37 8.75
CA HIS A 23 -2.87 -13.45 8.71
C HIS A 23 -4.25 -12.87 8.39
N PRO A 24 -4.57 -12.65 7.10
CA PRO A 24 -5.85 -12.08 6.71
C PRO A 24 -6.98 -13.10 6.92
N GLY A 25 -8.12 -12.61 7.41
CA GLY A 25 -9.35 -13.39 7.50
C GLY A 25 -10.17 -13.33 6.21
N HIS A 26 -11.36 -13.93 6.23
CA HIS A 26 -12.34 -13.72 5.16
C HIS A 26 -12.72 -12.24 5.09
N GLY A 27 -12.73 -11.67 3.88
CA GLY A 27 -12.87 -10.22 3.68
C GLY A 27 -11.54 -9.44 3.68
N ASN A 28 -10.40 -10.12 3.92
CA ASN A 28 -9.01 -9.62 3.88
C ASN A 28 -8.65 -8.51 4.88
N TRP A 29 -9.45 -7.45 5.00
CA TRP A 29 -9.22 -6.33 5.92
C TRP A 29 -10.18 -6.36 7.11
N PRO A 30 -9.73 -5.93 8.29
CA PRO A 30 -10.64 -5.64 9.40
C PRO A 30 -11.39 -4.33 9.12
N GLY A 31 -12.72 -4.36 9.18
CA GLY A 31 -13.55 -3.17 9.01
C GLY A 31 -13.74 -2.75 7.55
N GLU A 32 -13.63 -1.46 7.27
CA GLU A 32 -13.83 -0.89 5.93
C GLU A 32 -12.66 -1.22 4.99
N VAL A 33 -12.98 -1.42 3.71
CA VAL A 33 -11.97 -1.63 2.67
C VAL A 33 -11.18 -0.32 2.46
N PRO A 34 -9.84 -0.35 2.38
CA PRO A 34 -9.07 0.87 2.19
C PRO A 34 -9.37 1.59 0.88
N VAL A 35 -9.43 2.92 0.93
CA VAL A 35 -9.58 3.78 -0.25
C VAL A 35 -8.27 3.83 -1.04
N VAL A 36 -8.37 3.79 -2.37
CA VAL A 36 -7.22 3.95 -3.28
C VAL A 36 -7.16 5.38 -3.78
N TYR A 37 -6.04 6.05 -3.52
CA TYR A 37 -5.79 7.44 -3.93
C TYR A 37 -4.78 7.57 -5.07
N ARG A 38 -3.94 6.56 -5.30
CA ARG A 38 -2.82 6.60 -6.26
C ARG A 38 -2.60 5.27 -6.97
N TRP A 39 -1.85 5.30 -8.06
CA TRP A 39 -1.57 4.12 -8.88
C TRP A 39 -0.62 3.14 -8.18
N ALA A 40 -0.80 1.85 -8.45
CA ALA A 40 0.07 0.78 -7.94
C ALA A 40 1.56 0.96 -8.31
N TYR A 41 1.82 1.66 -9.42
CA TYR A 41 3.16 1.90 -9.96
C TYR A 41 3.69 3.32 -9.71
N ASP A 42 3.04 4.09 -8.82
CA ASP A 42 3.42 5.47 -8.50
C ASP A 42 4.65 5.53 -7.57
N TYR A 43 5.75 4.90 -7.99
CA TYR A 43 7.04 4.88 -7.29
C TYR A 43 7.88 6.10 -7.66
N GLY A 44 8.70 6.60 -6.73
CA GLY A 44 9.63 7.72 -6.97
C GLY A 44 8.96 9.09 -7.10
N LYS A 45 7.65 9.20 -6.83
CA LYS A 45 6.92 10.47 -6.92
C LYS A 45 7.36 11.40 -5.79
N ASN A 46 7.65 12.65 -6.14
CA ASN A 46 8.07 13.68 -5.17
C ASN A 46 9.30 13.30 -4.33
N GLY A 47 10.19 12.46 -4.86
CA GLY A 47 11.39 12.00 -4.15
C GLY A 47 11.14 10.89 -3.13
N GLU A 48 9.90 10.41 -2.99
CA GLU A 48 9.57 9.25 -2.16
C GLU A 48 9.63 7.96 -2.99
N GLU A 49 10.46 7.02 -2.58
CA GLU A 49 10.61 5.73 -3.28
C GLU A 49 9.35 4.88 -3.17
N PHE A 50 8.58 5.02 -2.08
CA PHE A 50 7.44 4.17 -1.75
C PHE A 50 6.31 5.02 -1.17
N ILE A 51 5.13 4.95 -1.79
CA ILE A 51 3.92 5.58 -1.28
C ILE A 51 2.75 4.60 -1.41
N PRO A 52 2.21 4.07 -0.30
CA PRO A 52 1.06 3.17 -0.33
C PRO A 52 -0.11 3.75 -1.11
N GLN A 53 -0.87 2.89 -1.81
CA GLN A 53 -2.09 3.29 -2.52
C GLN A 53 -3.13 3.96 -1.61
N THR A 54 -3.07 3.69 -0.32
CA THR A 54 -3.98 4.22 0.71
C THR A 54 -3.54 5.58 1.28
N THR A 55 -2.39 6.10 0.87
CA THR A 55 -1.91 7.41 1.31
C THR A 55 -2.63 8.51 0.52
N PRO A 56 -3.38 9.42 1.18
CA PRO A 56 -4.04 10.54 0.51
C PRO A 56 -3.05 11.42 -0.27
N PRO A 57 -3.50 12.13 -1.31
CA PRO A 57 -2.63 13.05 -2.05
C PRO A 57 -2.13 14.17 -1.14
N MET A 58 -0.88 14.59 -1.33
CA MET A 58 -0.31 15.74 -0.65
C MET A 58 -0.93 17.04 -1.15
N GLN A 59 -0.88 18.10 -0.34
CA GLN A 59 -1.37 19.41 -0.75
C GLN A 59 -0.61 19.90 -1.99
N GLY A 60 -1.35 20.15 -3.08
CA GLY A 60 -0.77 20.59 -4.34
C GLY A 60 -0.16 19.48 -5.21
N GLU A 61 -0.31 18.20 -4.81
CA GLU A 61 0.03 17.07 -5.66
C GLU A 61 -0.83 17.10 -6.93
N LYS A 62 -0.17 17.04 -8.08
CA LYS A 62 -0.83 16.94 -9.38
C LYS A 62 -0.54 15.57 -9.95
N ASP A 63 -1.58 14.93 -10.48
CA ASP A 63 -1.38 13.75 -11.29
C ASP A 63 -0.83 14.19 -12.64
N ILE A 64 0.31 13.61 -13.02
CA ILE A 64 0.81 13.74 -14.38
C ILE A 64 -0.18 12.97 -15.28
N THR A 65 -0.94 13.70 -16.09
CA THR A 65 -1.88 13.13 -17.07
C THR A 65 -1.30 13.26 -18.47
#